data_AF-A0A843A2K0-F1
#
_entry.id   AF-A0A843A2K0-F1
#
_cell.length_a   1.000
_cell.length_b   1.000
_cell.length_c   1.000
_cell.angle_alpha   90.00
_cell.angle_beta   90.00
_cell.angle_gamma   90.00
#
_symmetry.space_group_name_H-M   'P 1'
#
loop_
_entity.id
_entity.type
_entity.pdbx_description
1 polymer ?
#
loop_
_entity_poly.entity_id
_entity_poly.type
_entity_poly.pdbx_seq_one_letter_code
_entity_poly.pdbx_strand_id
1 'polypeptide(L)'
;MWYLILGFLALIYLLLHTLIPSQGFVGFYVLGPFLWIILAILSILLAQKDNLSILKFTRVRRWYLGNSPVHAGLLIGGFQISVLIIVGLFAGFGNSPYSFTPLSILINILFVSSLLIGTEVSRAYLIKKGARSKRHTTLMLGLITLLYVAIQLTPNKITELTIGNTPLILEFLGITLITSIAMNLLASYLSYVGGATASLSYVGTLFAFEWFSPILPVPHWTILALIGTIVPAIGFLMIQSSIREPGQRKQRFHRKKSRELSWTAVAIFSVIMVFFSSGFLGVKPTVIYSGSMSPALEVGDIALVQKVDIATIKPGDVIQFLQENVTILHRVVRITETEGKTLYITQGDANDDPDSQPVPPNYILGKSVFTIPKLGWVQIFIKDIMRQIGVHA
;
A
#
# COMPACT_ATOMS: atom_id res chain seq x y z
N MET A 1 -19.90 30.17 3.13
CA MET A 1 -20.28 28.80 3.57
C MET A 1 -19.14 27.77 3.48
N TRP A 2 -18.05 27.99 2.73
CA TRP A 2 -16.91 27.04 2.71
C TRP A 2 -16.25 26.83 4.09
N TYR A 3 -16.27 27.84 4.96
CA TYR A 3 -15.82 27.74 6.35
C TYR A 3 -16.58 26.69 7.17
N LEU A 4 -17.81 26.30 6.79
CA LEU A 4 -18.54 25.21 7.46
C LEU A 4 -17.83 23.87 7.30
N ILE A 5 -17.26 23.61 6.12
CA ILE A 5 -16.47 22.40 5.86
C ILE A 5 -15.19 22.40 6.69
N LEU A 6 -14.51 23.55 6.78
CA LEU A 6 -13.32 23.67 7.62
C LEU A 6 -13.62 23.50 9.11
N GLY A 7 -14.70 24.13 9.59
CA GLY A 7 -15.15 23.98 10.97
C GLY A 7 -15.52 22.52 11.30
N PHE A 8 -16.19 21.84 10.37
CA PHE A 8 -16.54 20.43 10.55
C PHE A 8 -15.32 19.51 10.48
N LEU A 9 -14.35 19.77 9.61
CA LEU A 9 -13.06 19.06 9.59
C LEU A 9 -12.28 19.24 10.89
N ALA A 10 -12.23 20.46 11.43
CA ALA A 10 -11.60 20.74 12.73
C ALA A 10 -12.33 20.03 13.88
N LEU A 11 -13.67 19.99 13.84
CA LEU A 11 -14.48 19.26 14.81
C LEU A 11 -14.20 17.75 14.73
N ILE A 12 -14.21 17.17 13.53
CA ILE A 12 -13.86 15.75 13.32
C ILE A 12 -12.48 15.46 13.90
N TYR A 13 -11.49 16.28 13.57
CA TYR A 13 -10.12 16.12 14.07
C TYR A 13 -10.06 16.17 15.60
N LEU A 14 -10.74 17.13 16.23
CA LEU A 14 -10.81 17.24 17.68
C LEU A 14 -11.47 16.00 18.31
N LEU A 15 -12.63 15.59 17.78
CA LEU A 15 -13.38 14.43 18.30
C LEU A 15 -12.59 13.14 18.17
N LEU A 16 -11.94 12.90 17.01
CA LEU A 16 -11.15 11.69 16.75
C LEU A 16 -9.95 11.54 17.69
N HIS A 17 -9.40 12.65 18.19
CA HIS A 17 -8.21 12.62 19.05
C HIS A 17 -8.49 12.87 20.54
N THR A 18 -9.75 13.13 20.93
CA THR A 18 -10.10 13.39 22.34
C THR A 18 -11.21 12.46 22.83
N LEU A 19 -12.40 12.54 22.26
CA LEU A 19 -13.60 11.87 22.76
C LEU A 19 -13.84 10.49 22.14
N ILE A 20 -13.53 10.30 20.87
CA ILE A 20 -13.78 9.03 20.17
C ILE A 20 -12.92 7.87 20.74
N PRO A 21 -11.63 8.07 21.07
CA PRO A 21 -10.81 6.99 21.61
C PRO A 21 -11.33 6.43 22.94
N SER A 22 -11.98 7.25 23.77
CA SER A 22 -12.52 6.80 25.07
C SER A 22 -13.79 5.95 24.94
N GLN A 23 -14.43 5.93 23.76
CA GLN A 23 -15.64 5.15 23.49
C GLN A 23 -15.33 3.75 22.91
N GLY A 24 -14.06 3.38 22.80
CA GLY A 24 -13.62 2.07 22.31
C GLY A 24 -14.17 1.73 20.92
N PHE A 25 -14.70 0.52 20.75
CA PHE A 25 -15.18 0.00 19.46
C PHE A 25 -16.27 0.88 18.83
N VAL A 26 -17.26 1.31 19.62
CA VAL A 26 -18.38 2.13 19.12
C VAL A 26 -17.88 3.49 18.63
N GLY A 27 -16.91 4.07 19.34
CA GLY A 27 -16.25 5.29 18.90
C GLY A 27 -15.62 5.14 17.52
N PHE A 28 -14.65 4.24 17.40
CA PHE A 28 -13.85 4.13 16.18
C PHE A 28 -14.64 3.61 14.98
N TYR A 29 -15.46 2.58 15.15
CA TYR A 29 -16.09 1.87 14.02
C TYR A 29 -17.51 2.32 13.69
N VAL A 30 -18.13 3.17 14.53
CA VAL A 30 -19.48 3.69 14.28
C VAL A 30 -19.49 5.21 14.21
N LEU A 31 -19.05 5.89 15.28
CA LEU A 31 -19.07 7.36 15.33
C LEU A 31 -18.13 7.99 14.29
N GLY A 32 -16.91 7.45 14.15
CA GLY A 32 -15.96 7.91 13.14
C GLY A 32 -16.53 7.89 11.72
N PRO A 33 -16.96 6.72 11.21
CA PRO A 33 -17.59 6.60 9.89
C PRO A 33 -18.79 7.51 9.69
N PHE A 34 -19.65 7.63 10.72
CA PHE A 34 -20.81 8.50 10.67
C PHE A 34 -20.44 9.97 10.46
N LEU A 35 -19.44 10.48 11.18
CA LEU A 35 -18.94 11.84 11.00
C LEU A 35 -18.39 12.08 9.60
N TRP A 36 -17.62 11.15 9.05
CA TRP A 36 -17.09 11.27 7.68
C TRP A 36 -18.20 11.24 6.61
N ILE A 37 -19.24 10.43 6.80
CA ILE A 37 -20.42 10.41 5.94
C ILE A 37 -21.16 11.75 5.98
N ILE A 38 -21.36 12.33 7.17
CA ILE A 38 -21.97 13.66 7.32
C ILE A 38 -21.15 14.71 6.57
N LEU A 39 -19.82 14.69 6.71
CA LEU A 39 -18.94 15.62 5.99
C LEU A 39 -19.11 15.49 4.47
N ALA A 40 -19.18 14.25 3.96
CA ALA A 40 -19.38 13.99 2.54
C ALA A 40 -20.72 14.56 2.05
N ILE A 41 -21.81 14.27 2.78
CA ILE A 41 -23.16 14.77 2.46
C ILE A 41 -23.18 16.30 2.47
N LEU A 42 -22.65 16.93 3.54
CA LEU A 42 -22.57 18.38 3.66
C LEU A 42 -21.79 19.01 2.49
N SER A 43 -20.68 18.39 2.10
CA SER A 43 -19.87 18.83 0.97
C SER A 43 -20.61 18.75 -0.37
N ILE A 44 -21.39 17.68 -0.59
CA ILE A 44 -22.23 17.53 -1.79
C ILE A 44 -23.34 18.57 -1.82
N LEU A 45 -24.06 18.77 -0.72
CA LEU A 45 -25.16 19.75 -0.63
C LEU A 45 -24.66 21.19 -0.88
N LEU A 46 -23.51 21.56 -0.29
CA LEU A 46 -22.91 22.87 -0.54
C LEU A 46 -22.42 23.01 -1.98
N ALA A 47 -21.84 21.96 -2.57
CA ALA A 47 -21.45 21.98 -3.97
C ALA A 47 -22.64 22.16 -4.92
N GLN A 48 -23.77 21.49 -4.65
CA GLN A 48 -25.01 21.68 -5.41
C GLN A 48 -25.53 23.12 -5.29
N LYS A 49 -25.55 23.68 -4.07
CA LYS A 49 -25.94 25.08 -3.83
C LYS A 49 -25.04 26.08 -4.58
N ASP A 50 -23.75 25.79 -4.64
CA ASP A 50 -22.75 26.62 -5.34
C ASP A 50 -22.62 26.32 -6.85
N ASN A 51 -23.43 25.39 -7.39
CA ASN A 51 -23.40 24.89 -8.75
C ASN A 51 -22.01 24.40 -9.21
N LEU A 52 -21.31 23.66 -8.34
CA LEU A 52 -19.97 23.13 -8.57
C LEU A 52 -20.02 21.62 -8.91
N SER A 53 -19.39 21.24 -10.01
CA SER A 53 -19.17 19.82 -10.35
C SER A 53 -17.96 19.25 -9.61
N ILE A 54 -18.20 18.70 -8.42
CA ILE A 54 -17.13 18.14 -7.56
C ILE A 54 -16.89 16.63 -7.76
N LEU A 55 -17.90 15.88 -8.23
CA LEU A 55 -17.80 14.42 -8.38
C LEU A 55 -17.30 13.98 -9.76
N LYS A 56 -17.71 14.68 -10.81
CA LYS A 56 -17.43 14.31 -12.20
C LYS A 56 -16.48 15.30 -12.87
N PHE A 57 -15.57 14.73 -13.66
CA PHE A 57 -14.72 15.45 -14.58
C PHE A 57 -15.53 16.11 -15.71
N THR A 58 -15.38 17.42 -15.91
CA THR A 58 -15.76 18.11 -17.14
C THR A 58 -14.57 18.10 -18.10
N ARG A 59 -14.77 17.48 -19.27
CA ARG A 59 -13.74 17.02 -20.20
C ARG A 59 -12.76 18.15 -20.62
N VAL A 60 -11.49 18.07 -20.21
CA VAL A 60 -10.40 18.85 -20.83
C VAL A 60 -10.13 18.28 -22.22
N ARG A 61 -10.02 19.16 -23.22
CA ARG A 61 -10.07 18.82 -24.66
C ARG A 61 -8.95 17.89 -25.15
N ARG A 62 -7.84 17.71 -24.40
CA ARG A 62 -6.76 16.75 -24.68
C ARG A 62 -6.12 16.26 -23.38
N TRP A 63 -6.23 14.96 -23.14
CA TRP A 63 -5.67 14.23 -21.99
C TRP A 63 -4.92 13.02 -22.56
N TYR A 64 -3.71 12.73 -22.06
CA TYR A 64 -2.84 11.69 -22.64
C TYR A 64 -2.47 10.57 -21.65
N LEU A 65 -2.72 10.73 -20.35
CA LEU A 65 -2.39 9.74 -19.32
C LEU A 65 -3.58 8.82 -19.07
N GLY A 66 -3.80 7.86 -19.97
CA GLY A 66 -4.99 7.01 -20.00
C GLY A 66 -6.22 7.74 -20.56
N ASN A 67 -7.42 7.22 -20.27
CA ASN A 67 -8.67 7.74 -20.84
C ASN A 67 -9.31 8.88 -20.03
N SER A 68 -9.00 8.97 -18.73
CA SER A 68 -9.52 10.01 -17.84
C SER A 68 -8.59 10.22 -16.63
N PRO A 69 -8.76 11.32 -15.87
CA PRO A 69 -8.04 11.53 -14.60
C PRO A 69 -8.18 10.38 -13.60
N VAL A 70 -9.33 9.70 -13.59
CA VAL A 70 -9.56 8.49 -12.78
C VAL A 70 -8.63 7.34 -13.21
N HIS A 71 -8.48 7.11 -14.51
CA HIS A 71 -7.55 6.09 -15.00
C HIS A 71 -6.10 6.41 -14.64
N ALA A 72 -5.70 7.68 -14.67
CA ALA A 72 -4.36 8.07 -14.22
C ALA A 72 -4.15 7.84 -12.72
N GLY A 73 -5.15 8.16 -11.88
CA GLY A 73 -5.06 7.89 -10.46
C GLY A 73 -4.90 6.40 -10.15
N LEU A 74 -5.69 5.54 -10.81
CA LEU A 74 -5.52 4.08 -10.74
C LEU A 74 -4.14 3.62 -11.19
N LEU A 75 -3.64 4.15 -12.32
CA LEU A 75 -2.31 3.80 -12.85
C LEU A 75 -1.18 4.19 -11.90
N ILE A 76 -1.22 5.40 -11.34
CA ILE A 76 -0.20 5.89 -10.42
C ILE A 76 -0.27 5.10 -9.10
N GLY A 77 -1.46 4.88 -8.56
CA GLY A 77 -1.65 4.09 -7.34
C GLY A 77 -1.20 2.63 -7.53
N GLY A 78 -1.59 2.00 -8.64
CA GLY A 78 -1.15 0.65 -9.00
C GLY A 78 0.37 0.57 -9.17
N PHE A 79 0.98 1.54 -9.86
CA PHE A 79 2.43 1.61 -10.02
C PHE A 79 3.13 1.73 -8.67
N GLN A 80 2.64 2.59 -7.76
CA GLN A 80 3.20 2.72 -6.41
C GLN A 80 3.15 1.40 -5.64
N ILE A 81 2.02 0.69 -5.69
CA ILE A 81 1.90 -0.62 -5.06
C ILE A 81 2.84 -1.64 -5.73
N SER A 82 2.99 -1.59 -7.05
CA SER A 82 3.93 -2.48 -7.76
C SER A 82 5.36 -2.30 -7.28
N VAL A 83 5.79 -1.05 -7.15
CA VAL A 83 7.12 -0.72 -6.62
C VAL A 83 7.26 -1.21 -5.19
N LEU A 84 6.23 -1.00 -4.36
CA LEU A 84 6.21 -1.47 -2.97
C LEU A 84 6.31 -2.99 -2.88
N ILE A 85 5.65 -3.72 -3.77
CA ILE A 85 5.68 -5.19 -3.84
C ILE A 85 7.03 -5.68 -4.33
N ILE A 86 7.58 -5.08 -5.39
CA ILE A 86 8.92 -5.40 -5.89
C ILE A 86 9.94 -5.21 -4.77
N VAL A 87 9.84 -4.11 -4.02
CA VAL A 87 10.67 -3.88 -2.84
C VAL A 87 10.39 -4.91 -1.75
N GLY A 88 9.13 -5.28 -1.52
CA GLY A 88 8.74 -6.36 -0.60
C GLY A 88 9.36 -7.71 -0.95
N LEU A 89 9.53 -8.03 -2.25
CA LEU A 89 10.26 -9.24 -2.67
C LEU A 89 11.70 -9.27 -2.18
N PHE A 90 12.29 -8.10 -1.89
CA PHE A 90 13.66 -7.97 -1.38
C PHE A 90 13.74 -7.62 0.10
N ALA A 91 12.69 -7.04 0.68
CA ALA A 91 12.65 -6.70 2.10
C ALA A 91 11.99 -7.79 2.96
N GLY A 92 11.18 -8.65 2.35
CA GLY A 92 10.29 -9.57 3.04
C GLY A 92 8.87 -9.01 3.19
N PHE A 93 7.97 -9.91 3.58
CA PHE A 93 6.56 -9.62 3.80
C PHE A 93 6.10 -10.06 5.18
N GLY A 94 5.22 -9.27 5.77
CA GLY A 94 4.57 -9.51 7.05
C GLY A 94 3.09 -9.80 6.85
N ASN A 95 2.48 -10.43 7.86
CA ASN A 95 1.02 -10.54 7.88
C ASN A 95 0.41 -9.16 8.16
N SER A 96 -0.72 -8.88 7.52
CA SER A 96 -1.46 -7.66 7.78
C SER A 96 -1.99 -7.63 9.21
N PRO A 97 -2.01 -6.45 9.87
CA PRO A 97 -2.53 -6.30 11.23
C PRO A 97 -4.05 -6.40 11.30
N TYR A 98 -4.73 -6.41 10.15
CA TYR A 98 -6.19 -6.44 10.07
C TYR A 98 -6.75 -7.88 10.07
N SER A 99 -7.94 -8.04 10.64
CA SER A 99 -8.66 -9.32 10.63
C SER A 99 -9.39 -9.54 9.30
N PHE A 100 -9.25 -10.75 8.74
CA PHE A 100 -9.85 -11.16 7.46
C PHE A 100 -11.09 -12.05 7.63
N THR A 101 -11.78 -11.98 8.77
CA THR A 101 -13.10 -12.61 8.90
C THR A 101 -14.14 -11.84 8.07
N PRO A 102 -15.21 -12.47 7.55
CA PRO A 102 -16.22 -11.79 6.73
C PRO A 102 -16.82 -10.55 7.41
N LEU A 103 -17.06 -10.61 8.73
CA LEU A 103 -17.57 -9.48 9.50
C LEU A 103 -16.54 -8.36 9.64
N SER A 104 -15.28 -8.69 9.94
CA SER A 104 -14.19 -7.71 10.04
C SER A 104 -13.95 -7.00 8.70
N ILE A 105 -13.99 -7.73 7.59
CA ILE A 105 -13.88 -7.15 6.25
C ILE A 105 -15.02 -6.15 6.01
N LEU A 106 -16.27 -6.49 6.35
CA LEU A 106 -17.40 -5.58 6.18
C LEU A 106 -17.25 -4.30 7.01
N ILE A 107 -16.83 -4.43 8.26
CA ILE A 107 -16.56 -3.29 9.14
C ILE A 107 -15.44 -2.40 8.57
N ASN A 108 -14.35 -3.02 8.11
CA ASN A 108 -13.22 -2.31 7.51
C ASN A 108 -13.63 -1.59 6.21
N ILE A 109 -14.47 -2.22 5.37
CA ILE A 109 -15.03 -1.57 4.18
C ILE A 109 -15.78 -0.30 4.57
N LEU A 110 -16.70 -0.38 5.54
CA LEU A 110 -17.47 0.79 5.97
C LEU A 110 -16.56 1.88 6.55
N PHE A 111 -15.61 1.48 7.40
CA PHE A 111 -14.68 2.39 8.05
C PHE A 111 -13.77 3.12 7.05
N VAL A 112 -13.11 2.38 6.16
CA VAL A 112 -12.19 2.94 5.16
C VAL A 112 -12.94 3.75 4.10
N SER A 113 -14.06 3.22 3.59
CA SER A 113 -14.81 3.92 2.53
C SER A 113 -15.41 5.24 3.01
N SER A 114 -15.96 5.29 4.22
CA SER A 114 -16.49 6.54 4.79
C SER A 114 -15.40 7.59 4.95
N LEU A 115 -14.24 7.24 5.54
CA LEU A 115 -13.06 8.11 5.66
C LEU A 115 -12.61 8.67 4.31
N LEU A 116 -12.43 7.80 3.32
CA LEU A 116 -11.99 8.19 1.98
C LEU A 116 -13.03 9.09 1.28
N ILE A 117 -14.30 8.72 1.28
CA ILE A 117 -15.35 9.53 0.66
C ILE A 117 -15.44 10.90 1.35
N GLY A 118 -15.43 10.94 2.68
CA GLY A 118 -15.50 12.18 3.46
C GLY A 118 -14.36 13.13 3.13
N THR A 119 -13.12 12.64 3.15
CA THR A 119 -11.92 13.44 2.86
C THR A 119 -11.82 13.87 1.40
N GLU A 120 -12.06 12.98 0.45
CA GLU A 120 -11.89 13.28 -0.98
C GLU A 120 -12.99 14.20 -1.53
N VAL A 121 -14.24 14.02 -1.09
CA VAL A 121 -15.36 14.87 -1.52
C VAL A 121 -15.24 16.27 -0.93
N SER A 122 -14.90 16.40 0.35
CA SER A 122 -14.69 17.71 0.97
C SER A 122 -13.47 18.43 0.38
N ARG A 123 -12.40 17.70 0.04
CA ARG A 123 -11.24 18.23 -0.71
C ARG A 123 -11.65 18.79 -2.06
N ALA A 124 -12.42 18.03 -2.85
CA ALA A 124 -12.88 18.47 -4.15
C ALA A 124 -13.73 19.73 -4.09
N TYR A 125 -14.62 19.84 -3.09
CA TYR A 125 -15.40 21.05 -2.87
C TYR A 125 -14.52 22.27 -2.54
N LEU A 126 -13.61 22.14 -1.57
CA LEU A 126 -12.72 23.26 -1.17
C LEU A 126 -11.85 23.72 -2.35
N ILE A 127 -11.31 22.79 -3.13
CA ILE A 127 -10.49 23.11 -4.32
C ILE A 127 -11.33 23.81 -5.38
N LYS A 128 -12.49 23.26 -5.77
CA LYS A 128 -13.34 23.87 -6.81
C LYS A 128 -13.87 25.24 -6.38
N LYS A 129 -14.15 25.42 -5.09
CA LYS A 129 -14.59 26.72 -4.56
C LYS A 129 -13.46 27.75 -4.54
N GLY A 130 -12.26 27.37 -4.11
CA GLY A 130 -11.10 28.26 -3.98
C GLY A 130 -10.38 28.56 -5.30
N ALA A 131 -10.30 27.58 -6.21
CA ALA A 131 -9.53 27.68 -7.45
C ALA A 131 -10.33 28.30 -8.62
N ARG A 132 -11.19 29.28 -8.35
CA ARG A 132 -12.00 29.97 -9.38
C ARG A 132 -11.16 30.83 -10.33
N SER A 133 -10.01 31.32 -9.88
CA SER A 133 -9.07 32.13 -10.67
C SER A 133 -7.72 31.43 -10.81
N LYS A 134 -7.11 31.53 -12.00
CA LYS A 134 -5.79 30.95 -12.28
C LYS A 134 -4.71 31.45 -11.31
N ARG A 135 -4.77 32.73 -10.90
CA ARG A 135 -3.77 33.33 -9.98
C ARG A 135 -3.77 32.72 -8.58
N HIS A 136 -4.92 32.25 -8.09
CA HIS A 136 -5.05 31.68 -6.75
C HIS A 136 -5.03 30.14 -6.74
N THR A 137 -5.02 29.49 -7.91
CA THR A 137 -5.13 28.03 -8.00
C THR A 137 -3.96 27.32 -7.31
N THR A 138 -2.73 27.75 -7.55
CA THR A 138 -1.52 27.16 -6.96
C THR A 138 -1.49 27.32 -5.43
N LEU A 139 -1.79 28.52 -4.94
CA LEU A 139 -1.89 28.81 -3.52
C LEU A 139 -2.99 27.97 -2.84
N MET A 140 -4.15 27.85 -3.48
CA MET A 140 -5.24 27.04 -2.93
C MET A 140 -4.90 25.55 -2.87
N LEU A 141 -4.23 25.01 -3.90
CA LEU A 141 -3.73 23.64 -3.88
C LEU A 141 -2.75 23.41 -2.74
N GLY A 142 -1.81 24.34 -2.53
CA GLY A 142 -0.86 24.30 -1.42
C GLY A 142 -1.55 24.32 -0.05
N LEU A 143 -2.45 25.29 0.18
CA LEU A 143 -3.18 25.39 1.45
C LEU A 143 -4.04 24.17 1.75
N ILE A 144 -4.75 23.64 0.76
CA ILE A 144 -5.59 22.46 0.94
C ILE A 144 -4.73 21.21 1.15
N THR A 145 -3.60 21.09 0.48
CA THR A 145 -2.63 20.02 0.73
C THR A 145 -2.16 20.06 2.19
N LEU A 146 -1.73 21.22 2.67
CA LEU A 146 -1.27 21.40 4.05
C LEU A 146 -2.38 21.12 5.07
N LEU A 147 -3.63 21.51 4.78
CA LEU A 147 -4.79 21.19 5.61
C LEU A 147 -4.97 19.66 5.77
N TYR A 148 -4.95 18.90 4.68
CA TYR A 148 -5.13 17.44 4.76
C TYR A 148 -3.92 16.73 5.37
N VAL A 149 -2.71 17.24 5.16
CA VAL A 149 -1.53 16.78 5.90
C VAL A 149 -1.75 16.99 7.40
N ALA A 150 -2.18 18.18 7.83
CA ALA A 150 -2.44 18.47 9.24
C ALA A 150 -3.53 17.57 9.86
N ILE A 151 -4.60 17.26 9.11
CA ILE A 151 -5.66 16.34 9.57
C ILE A 151 -5.14 14.91 9.77
N GLN A 152 -4.13 14.49 9.01
CA GLN A 152 -3.52 13.15 9.10
C GLN A 152 -2.47 13.04 10.21
N LEU A 153 -1.97 14.17 10.75
CA LEU A 153 -1.00 14.15 11.84
C LEU A 153 -1.68 13.84 13.16
N THR A 154 -1.20 12.81 13.86
CA THR A 154 -1.67 12.47 15.20
C THR A 154 -0.92 13.30 16.26
N PRO A 155 -1.61 14.00 17.18
CA PRO A 155 -0.96 14.77 18.25
C PRO A 155 0.04 13.95 19.08
N ASN A 156 -0.29 12.69 19.38
CA ASN A 156 0.56 11.81 20.18
C ASN A 156 1.94 11.59 19.55
N LYS A 157 1.99 11.41 18.22
CA LYS A 157 3.24 11.27 17.48
C LYS A 157 4.10 12.54 17.57
N ILE A 158 3.48 13.71 17.66
CA ILE A 158 4.19 14.99 17.78
C ILE A 158 4.79 15.14 19.19
N THR A 159 4.02 14.78 20.23
CA THR A 159 4.49 14.86 21.62
C THR A 159 5.63 13.88 21.93
N GLU A 160 5.66 12.73 21.24
CA GLU A 160 6.74 11.73 21.36
C GLU A 160 8.08 12.23 20.80
N LEU A 161 8.07 13.13 19.81
CA LEU A 161 9.29 13.68 19.19
C LEU A 161 10.11 14.56 20.14
N THR A 162 9.44 15.18 21.12
CA THR A 162 10.03 16.13 22.08
C THR A 162 11.01 15.48 23.08
N ILE A 163 11.06 14.14 23.13
CA ILE A 163 11.84 13.38 24.13
C ILE A 163 13.23 12.95 23.61
N GLY A 164 13.59 13.31 22.36
CA GLY A 164 15.00 13.45 21.96
C GLY A 164 15.70 12.19 21.42
N ASN A 165 15.25 11.68 20.26
CA ASN A 165 16.03 10.75 19.43
C ASN A 165 16.08 11.23 17.98
N THR A 166 17.29 11.52 17.46
CA THR A 166 17.49 11.92 16.05
C THR A 166 16.90 10.92 15.05
N PRO A 167 17.01 9.58 15.24
CA PRO A 167 16.39 8.62 14.33
C PRO A 167 14.86 8.72 14.26
N LEU A 168 14.19 8.91 15.41
CA LEU A 168 12.72 9.05 15.47
C LEU A 168 12.25 10.32 14.74
N ILE A 169 13.00 11.42 14.87
CA ILE A 169 12.72 12.67 14.15
C ILE A 169 12.85 12.46 12.65
N LEU A 170 13.91 11.78 12.19
CA LEU A 170 14.13 11.50 10.77
C LEU A 170 13.07 10.57 10.19
N GLU A 171 12.68 9.54 10.93
CA GLU A 171 11.61 8.62 10.54
C GLU A 171 10.26 9.35 10.42
N PHE A 172 9.92 10.19 11.40
CA PHE A 172 8.72 11.02 11.36
C PHE A 172 8.74 11.99 10.17
N LEU A 173 9.85 12.70 9.93
CA LEU A 173 9.97 13.62 8.80
C LEU A 173 9.83 12.88 7.46
N GLY A 174 10.47 11.73 7.31
CA GLY A 174 10.43 10.94 6.08
C GLY A 174 9.06 10.28 5.82
N ILE A 175 8.67 9.35 6.68
CA ILE A 175 7.45 8.55 6.49
C ILE A 175 6.20 9.37 6.74
N THR A 176 6.17 10.20 7.79
CA THR A 176 4.92 10.85 8.18
C THR A 176 4.76 12.18 7.45
N LEU A 177 5.76 13.06 7.48
CA LEU A 177 5.58 14.42 6.94
C LEU A 177 5.75 14.50 5.42
N ILE A 178 6.94 14.18 4.89
CA ILE A 178 7.29 14.38 3.48
C ILE A 178 6.41 13.51 2.56
N THR A 179 6.24 12.24 2.93
CA THR A 179 5.37 11.29 2.21
C THR A 179 3.92 11.79 2.17
N SER A 180 3.38 12.25 3.31
CA SER A 180 2.01 12.79 3.35
C SER A 180 1.85 14.04 2.49
N ILE A 181 2.84 14.93 2.46
CA ILE A 181 2.83 16.12 1.59
C ILE A 181 2.77 15.69 0.12
N ALA A 182 3.61 14.76 -0.30
CA ALA A 182 3.65 14.29 -1.69
C ALA A 182 2.33 13.62 -2.12
N MET A 183 1.81 12.71 -1.29
CA MET A 183 0.54 12.02 -1.56
C MET A 183 -0.66 12.99 -1.58
N ASN A 184 -0.76 13.89 -0.61
CA ASN A 184 -1.87 14.86 -0.56
C ASN A 184 -1.76 15.93 -1.65
N LEU A 185 -0.56 16.29 -2.10
CA LEU A 185 -0.37 17.19 -3.24
C LEU A 185 -0.89 16.55 -4.52
N LEU A 186 -0.51 15.29 -4.77
CA LEU A 186 -1.02 14.53 -5.92
C LEU A 186 -2.54 14.37 -5.84
N ALA A 187 -3.08 13.99 -4.68
CA ALA A 187 -4.52 13.82 -4.50
C ALA A 187 -5.28 15.16 -4.69
N SER A 188 -4.75 16.27 -4.18
CA SER A 188 -5.30 17.61 -4.41
C SER A 188 -5.27 17.99 -5.89
N TYR A 189 -4.18 17.68 -6.59
CA TYR A 189 -4.07 17.96 -8.01
C TYR A 189 -5.03 17.10 -8.86
N LEU A 190 -5.13 15.80 -8.57
CA LEU A 190 -6.14 14.92 -9.18
C LEU A 190 -7.56 15.44 -8.92
N SER A 191 -7.83 15.93 -7.72
CA SER A 191 -9.12 16.51 -7.35
C SER A 191 -9.42 17.81 -8.12
N TYR A 192 -8.42 18.67 -8.33
CA TYR A 192 -8.54 19.86 -9.16
C TYR A 192 -8.89 19.52 -10.62
N VAL A 193 -8.19 18.54 -11.18
CA VAL A 193 -8.32 18.14 -12.58
C VAL A 193 -9.60 17.34 -12.81
N GLY A 194 -9.84 16.30 -12.01
CA GLY A 194 -10.87 15.27 -12.23
C GLY A 194 -12.00 15.22 -11.19
N GLY A 195 -11.94 16.03 -10.14
CA GLY A 195 -12.89 15.97 -9.02
C GLY A 195 -12.56 14.84 -8.04
N ALA A 196 -13.45 14.62 -7.07
CA ALA A 196 -13.28 13.64 -6.00
C ALA A 196 -13.04 12.22 -6.51
N THR A 197 -13.66 11.83 -7.63
CA THR A 197 -13.48 10.49 -8.19
C THR A 197 -12.05 10.22 -8.68
N ALA A 198 -11.35 11.24 -9.16
CA ALA A 198 -9.97 11.10 -9.61
C ALA A 198 -9.00 10.96 -8.42
N SER A 199 -9.16 11.77 -7.38
CA SER A 199 -8.33 11.64 -6.18
C SER A 199 -8.62 10.36 -5.41
N LEU A 200 -9.90 9.98 -5.29
CA LEU A 200 -10.34 8.71 -4.71
C LEU A 200 -9.76 7.50 -5.46
N SER A 201 -9.60 7.58 -6.78
CA SER A 201 -9.00 6.48 -7.54
C SER A 201 -7.54 6.22 -7.18
N TYR A 202 -6.77 7.27 -6.84
CA TYR A 202 -5.40 7.12 -6.39
C TYR A 202 -5.33 6.67 -4.93
N VAL A 203 -5.91 7.45 -4.01
CA VAL A 203 -5.83 7.18 -2.57
C VAL A 203 -6.56 5.88 -2.21
N GLY A 204 -7.73 5.64 -2.81
CA GLY A 204 -8.50 4.42 -2.60
C GLY A 204 -7.78 3.17 -3.11
N THR A 205 -6.96 3.27 -4.16
CA THR A 205 -6.12 2.13 -4.60
C THR A 205 -5.08 1.78 -3.54
N LEU A 206 -4.40 2.77 -2.97
CA LEU A 206 -3.40 2.56 -1.92
C LEU A 206 -4.03 1.98 -0.64
N PHE A 207 -5.12 2.59 -0.17
CA PHE A 207 -5.83 2.12 1.03
C PHE A 207 -6.44 0.73 0.83
N ALA A 208 -6.94 0.42 -0.38
CA ALA A 208 -7.46 -0.91 -0.66
C ALA A 208 -6.37 -1.98 -0.52
N PHE A 209 -5.15 -1.69 -0.98
CA PHE A 209 -4.02 -2.59 -0.79
C PHE A 209 -3.65 -2.73 0.68
N GLU A 210 -3.50 -1.63 1.42
CA GLU A 210 -3.10 -1.65 2.82
C GLU A 210 -4.11 -2.40 3.72
N TRP A 211 -5.41 -2.12 3.56
CA TRP A 211 -6.45 -2.64 4.45
C TRP A 211 -6.99 -4.02 4.08
N PHE A 212 -6.92 -4.40 2.80
CA PHE A 212 -7.50 -5.65 2.31
C PHE A 212 -6.48 -6.63 1.74
N SER A 213 -5.18 -6.35 1.83
CA SER A 213 -4.15 -7.34 1.54
C SER A 213 -3.79 -8.12 2.80
N PRO A 214 -3.94 -9.47 2.82
CA PRO A 214 -3.49 -10.33 3.92
C PRO A 214 -1.99 -10.24 4.23
N ILE A 215 -1.21 -9.82 3.23
CA ILE A 215 0.24 -9.77 3.30
C ILE A 215 0.71 -8.38 2.84
N LEU A 216 1.59 -7.76 3.61
CA LEU A 216 2.12 -6.43 3.34
C LEU A 216 3.65 -6.46 3.28
N PRO A 217 4.27 -5.73 2.33
CA PRO A 217 5.71 -5.52 2.31
C PRO A 217 6.19 -4.87 3.62
N VAL A 218 7.33 -5.33 4.16
CA VAL A 218 7.92 -4.75 5.37
C VAL A 218 9.33 -4.20 5.08
N PRO A 219 9.48 -3.25 4.15
CA PRO A 219 10.76 -2.61 3.91
C PRO A 219 11.14 -1.65 5.03
N HIS A 220 12.44 -1.39 5.09
CA HIS A 220 12.98 -0.37 5.99
C HIS A 220 12.32 0.99 5.74
N TRP A 221 12.17 1.78 6.81
CA TRP A 221 11.38 3.00 6.80
C TRP A 221 11.83 4.03 5.75
N THR A 222 13.14 4.09 5.46
CA THR A 222 13.68 5.00 4.44
C THR A 222 13.16 4.68 3.04
N ILE A 223 13.00 3.39 2.73
CA ILE A 223 12.49 2.94 1.44
C ILE A 223 11.01 3.28 1.32
N LEU A 224 10.23 3.10 2.39
CA LEU A 224 8.83 3.54 2.44
C LEU A 224 8.71 5.05 2.17
N ALA A 225 9.55 5.86 2.84
CA ALA A 225 9.57 7.30 2.64
C ALA A 225 9.95 7.68 1.20
N LEU A 226 10.94 7.02 0.60
CA LEU A 226 11.35 7.25 -0.78
C LEU A 226 10.23 6.91 -1.76
N ILE A 227 9.61 5.74 -1.66
CA ILE A 227 8.51 5.32 -2.54
C ILE A 227 7.31 6.27 -2.38
N GLY A 228 6.90 6.52 -1.14
CA GLY A 228 5.78 7.38 -0.80
C GLY A 228 5.98 8.85 -1.16
N THR A 229 7.21 9.28 -1.45
CA THR A 229 7.51 10.63 -1.91
C THR A 229 7.73 10.70 -3.43
N ILE A 230 8.61 9.84 -3.96
CA ILE A 230 9.04 9.89 -5.37
C ILE A 230 7.90 9.48 -6.30
N VAL A 231 7.18 8.39 -6.00
CA VAL A 231 6.13 7.91 -6.90
C VAL A 231 4.99 8.93 -7.03
N PRO A 232 4.46 9.53 -5.94
CA PRO A 232 3.44 10.56 -6.06
C PRO A 232 3.96 11.85 -6.72
N ALA A 233 5.22 12.23 -6.48
CA ALA A 233 5.84 13.38 -7.14
C ALA A 233 5.95 13.18 -8.67
N ILE A 234 6.40 11.99 -9.10
CA ILE A 234 6.41 11.63 -10.54
C ILE A 234 4.98 11.63 -11.08
N GLY A 235 4.02 11.04 -10.36
CA GLY A 235 2.61 11.04 -10.74
C GLY A 235 2.05 12.45 -10.93
N PHE A 236 2.41 13.39 -10.04
CA PHE A 236 2.05 14.80 -10.16
C PHE A 236 2.62 15.43 -11.44
N LEU A 237 3.92 15.25 -11.71
CA LEU A 237 4.58 15.76 -12.92
C LEU A 237 3.99 15.14 -14.20
N MET A 238 3.64 13.85 -14.18
CA MET A 238 3.00 13.16 -15.30
C MET A 238 1.61 13.75 -15.59
N ILE A 239 0.80 14.03 -14.58
CA ILE A 239 -0.50 14.67 -14.78
C ILE A 239 -0.31 16.10 -15.29
N GLN A 240 0.63 16.86 -14.72
CA GLN A 240 0.89 18.25 -15.11
C GLN A 240 1.31 18.36 -16.57
N SER A 241 2.20 17.48 -17.02
CA SER A 241 2.63 17.43 -18.43
C SER A 241 1.54 16.92 -19.38
N SER A 242 0.55 16.17 -18.88
CA SER A 242 -0.57 15.67 -19.69
C SER A 242 -1.61 16.74 -20.02
N ILE A 243 -1.69 17.82 -19.23
CA ILE A 243 -2.65 18.92 -19.40
C ILE A 243 -1.98 20.03 -20.22
N ARG A 244 -2.33 20.12 -21.50
CA ARG A 244 -1.77 21.15 -22.39
C ARG A 244 -2.69 22.37 -22.47
N GLU A 245 -2.15 23.56 -22.16
CA GLU A 245 -2.89 24.82 -22.30
C GLU A 245 -3.23 25.12 -23.78
N PRO A 246 -4.42 25.68 -24.08
CA PRO A 246 -4.79 26.07 -25.43
C PRO A 246 -3.94 27.27 -25.88
N GLY A 247 -3.06 27.06 -26.87
CA GLY A 247 -2.22 28.12 -27.46
C GLY A 247 -0.92 27.64 -28.11
N GLN A 248 -0.42 26.44 -27.76
CA GLN A 248 0.80 25.91 -28.38
C GLN A 248 0.52 25.36 -29.80
N ARG A 249 1.06 26.09 -30.79
CA ARG A 249 0.92 25.86 -32.24
C ARG A 249 1.40 24.45 -32.65
N LYS A 250 0.71 23.90 -33.65
CA LYS A 250 0.83 22.52 -34.16
C LYS A 250 2.27 22.15 -34.54
N GLN A 251 2.82 21.09 -33.93
CA GLN A 251 3.57 20.09 -34.69
C GLN A 251 2.68 18.85 -34.79
N ARG A 252 2.40 18.41 -36.01
CA ARG A 252 1.67 17.17 -36.30
C ARG A 252 2.49 16.00 -35.77
N PHE A 253 2.30 15.64 -34.51
CA PHE A 253 2.79 14.35 -34.02
C PHE A 253 1.88 13.27 -34.60
N HIS A 254 2.44 12.46 -35.50
CA HIS A 254 1.84 11.21 -35.93
C HIS A 254 1.37 10.43 -34.70
N ARG A 255 0.08 10.10 -34.69
CA ARG A 255 -0.58 9.29 -33.67
C ARG A 255 0.02 7.89 -33.69
N LYS A 256 1.13 7.67 -33.00
CA LYS A 256 1.65 6.32 -32.78
C LYS A 256 0.73 5.67 -31.75
N LYS A 257 -0.17 4.81 -32.24
CA LYS A 257 -1.15 3.97 -31.51
C LYS A 257 -0.48 2.94 -30.57
N SER A 258 0.77 3.16 -30.16
CA SER A 258 1.59 2.19 -29.41
C SER A 258 1.77 2.55 -27.92
N ARG A 259 1.30 3.72 -27.46
CA ARG A 259 1.51 4.17 -26.08
C ARG A 259 0.38 3.78 -25.11
N GLU A 260 -0.83 3.58 -25.60
CA GLU A 260 -1.95 3.10 -24.78
C GLU A 260 -1.74 1.64 -24.35
N LEU A 261 -1.14 0.81 -25.20
CA LEU A 261 -0.77 -0.58 -24.87
C LEU A 261 0.25 -0.67 -23.71
N SER A 262 1.16 0.30 -23.61
CA SER A 262 2.21 0.31 -22.57
C SER A 262 1.63 0.60 -21.19
N TRP A 263 0.66 1.52 -21.08
CA TRP A 263 0.08 1.88 -19.78
C TRP A 263 -0.97 0.88 -19.31
N THR A 264 -1.72 0.26 -20.22
CA THR A 264 -2.58 -0.88 -19.87
C THR A 264 -1.75 -2.06 -19.38
N ALA A 265 -0.59 -2.31 -20.00
CA ALA A 265 0.33 -3.35 -19.54
C ALA A 265 0.89 -3.04 -18.13
N VAL A 266 1.27 -1.79 -17.86
CA VAL A 266 1.67 -1.36 -16.51
C VAL A 266 0.52 -1.54 -15.51
N ALA A 267 -0.72 -1.14 -15.84
CA ALA A 267 -1.88 -1.33 -14.97
C ALA A 267 -2.14 -2.81 -14.64
N ILE A 268 -2.14 -3.66 -15.68
CA ILE A 268 -2.37 -5.10 -15.55
C ILE A 268 -1.24 -5.73 -14.73
N PHE A 269 0.02 -5.37 -15.02
CA PHE A 269 1.16 -5.81 -14.25
C PHE A 269 1.07 -5.38 -12.78
N SER A 270 0.64 -4.15 -12.52
CA SER A 270 0.40 -3.66 -11.17
C SER A 270 -0.67 -4.43 -10.43
N VAL A 271 -1.79 -4.70 -11.09
CA VAL A 271 -2.88 -5.51 -10.52
C VAL A 271 -2.41 -6.95 -10.28
N ILE A 272 -1.71 -7.58 -11.23
CA ILE A 272 -1.14 -8.92 -11.06
C ILE A 272 -0.18 -8.94 -9.87
N MET A 273 0.70 -7.93 -9.74
CA MET A 273 1.63 -7.83 -8.61
C MET A 273 0.88 -7.69 -7.29
N VAL A 274 -0.15 -6.82 -7.22
CA VAL A 274 -1.04 -6.69 -6.04
C VAL A 274 -1.62 -8.03 -5.62
N PHE A 275 -2.18 -8.80 -6.55
CA PHE A 275 -2.77 -10.11 -6.27
C PHE A 275 -1.74 -11.20 -5.96
N PHE A 276 -0.55 -11.13 -6.57
CA PHE A 276 0.55 -12.04 -6.26
C PHE A 276 1.08 -11.81 -4.84
N SER A 277 1.25 -10.54 -4.45
CA SER A 277 1.71 -10.15 -3.12
C SER A 277 0.69 -10.37 -2.03
N SER A 278 -0.61 -10.31 -2.32
CA SER A 278 -1.64 -10.35 -1.29
C SER A 278 -1.79 -11.71 -0.63
N GLY A 279 -1.12 -12.76 -1.13
CA GLY A 279 -1.30 -14.12 -0.64
C GLY A 279 -2.71 -14.65 -0.87
N PHE A 280 -3.54 -13.95 -1.67
CA PHE A 280 -4.87 -14.42 -2.06
C PHE A 280 -4.80 -15.71 -2.89
N LEU A 281 -3.64 -15.98 -3.51
CA LEU A 281 -3.30 -17.25 -4.14
C LEU A 281 -2.82 -18.33 -3.14
N GLY A 282 -2.71 -18.00 -1.86
CA GLY A 282 -2.20 -18.87 -0.79
C GLY A 282 -0.68 -19.06 -0.80
N VAL A 283 0.07 -18.26 -1.56
CA VAL A 283 1.51 -18.43 -1.83
C VAL A 283 2.34 -17.28 -1.25
N LYS A 284 3.47 -17.59 -0.62
CA LYS A 284 4.42 -16.66 0.02
C LYS A 284 5.84 -16.83 -0.55
N PRO A 285 6.48 -15.79 -1.09
CA PRO A 285 7.88 -15.89 -1.53
C PRO A 285 8.85 -15.90 -0.32
N THR A 286 9.84 -16.79 -0.35
CA THR A 286 10.89 -16.94 0.66
C THR A 286 12.26 -17.04 -0.02
N VAL A 287 13.24 -16.24 0.42
CA VAL A 287 14.61 -16.31 -0.10
C VAL A 287 15.41 -17.41 0.59
N ILE A 288 16.20 -18.13 -0.19
CA ILE A 288 17.09 -19.19 0.28
C ILE A 288 18.43 -18.57 0.69
N TYR A 289 18.75 -18.66 1.99
CA TYR A 289 19.96 -18.09 2.59
C TYR A 289 21.04 -19.13 2.93
N SER A 290 20.69 -20.41 2.96
CA SER A 290 21.59 -21.53 3.30
C SER A 290 21.72 -22.50 2.13
N GLY A 291 22.86 -23.21 2.07
CA GLY A 291 23.11 -24.26 1.08
C GLY A 291 22.55 -25.63 1.46
N SER A 292 21.76 -25.74 2.54
CA SER A 292 21.28 -27.05 3.05
C SER A 292 20.36 -27.78 2.07
N MET A 293 19.77 -27.07 1.12
CA MET A 293 18.89 -27.64 0.09
C MET A 293 19.55 -27.76 -1.29
N SER A 294 20.87 -27.55 -1.41
CA SER A 294 21.59 -27.77 -2.67
C SER A 294 21.62 -29.27 -3.02
N PRO A 295 21.44 -29.68 -4.29
CA PRO A 295 21.31 -28.85 -5.49
C PRO A 295 19.87 -28.45 -5.86
N ALA A 296 18.86 -28.83 -5.08
CA ALA A 296 17.47 -28.58 -5.43
C ALA A 296 17.06 -27.12 -5.27
N LEU A 297 17.62 -26.43 -4.27
CA LEU A 297 17.48 -25.00 -4.03
C LEU A 297 18.85 -24.42 -3.71
N GLU A 298 19.28 -23.44 -4.50
CA GLU A 298 20.57 -22.80 -4.34
C GLU A 298 20.46 -21.50 -3.52
N VAL A 299 21.57 -21.10 -2.91
CA VAL A 299 21.63 -19.80 -2.22
C VAL A 299 21.32 -18.68 -3.22
N GLY A 300 20.41 -17.79 -2.82
CA GLY A 300 19.93 -16.71 -3.67
C GLY A 300 18.78 -17.08 -4.61
N ASP A 301 18.20 -18.27 -4.48
CA ASP A 301 16.90 -18.58 -5.09
C ASP A 301 15.73 -18.03 -4.25
N ILE A 302 14.56 -17.87 -4.88
CA ILE A 302 13.29 -17.56 -4.19
C ILE A 302 12.34 -18.75 -4.32
N ALA A 303 11.98 -19.36 -3.20
CA ALA A 303 10.95 -20.39 -3.11
C ALA A 303 9.56 -19.78 -2.87
N LEU A 304 8.57 -20.19 -3.64
CA LEU A 304 7.16 -19.84 -3.47
C LEU A 304 6.49 -20.91 -2.59
N VAL A 305 6.16 -20.55 -1.36
CA VAL A 305 5.59 -21.45 -0.34
C VAL A 305 4.08 -21.29 -0.28
N GLN A 306 3.34 -22.34 -0.60
CA GLN A 306 1.89 -22.36 -0.51
C GLN A 306 1.42 -22.98 0.81
N LYS A 307 0.43 -22.36 1.46
CA LYS A 307 -0.27 -23.00 2.59
C LYS A 307 -1.11 -24.16 2.06
N VAL A 308 -0.80 -25.39 2.48
CA VAL A 308 -1.49 -26.62 2.07
C VAL A 308 -2.14 -27.28 3.28
N ASP A 309 -3.13 -28.15 3.04
CA ASP A 309 -3.63 -29.05 4.08
C ASP A 309 -2.49 -30.00 4.49
N ILE A 310 -2.22 -30.07 5.80
CA ILE A 310 -1.09 -30.81 6.36
C ILE A 310 -1.21 -32.31 6.03
N ALA A 311 -2.44 -32.83 5.92
CA ALA A 311 -2.71 -34.20 5.51
C ALA A 311 -2.27 -34.52 4.06
N THR A 312 -2.06 -33.50 3.23
CA THR A 312 -1.63 -33.66 1.82
C THR A 312 -0.12 -33.70 1.65
N ILE A 313 0.64 -33.37 2.70
CA ILE A 313 2.11 -33.38 2.69
C ILE A 313 2.59 -34.83 2.62
N LYS A 314 3.52 -35.11 1.71
CA LYS A 314 4.08 -36.45 1.50
C LYS A 314 5.61 -36.45 1.58
N PRO A 315 6.24 -37.61 1.84
CA PRO A 315 7.67 -37.76 1.63
C PRO A 315 8.07 -37.31 0.23
N GLY A 316 9.15 -36.54 0.14
CA GLY A 316 9.61 -35.87 -1.08
C GLY A 316 9.22 -34.39 -1.17
N ASP A 317 8.23 -33.92 -0.42
CA ASP A 317 7.83 -32.51 -0.42
C ASP A 317 8.82 -31.63 0.34
N VAL A 318 9.11 -30.45 -0.19
CA VAL A 318 9.87 -29.43 0.53
C VAL A 318 8.91 -28.54 1.31
N ILE A 319 9.04 -28.54 2.63
CA ILE A 319 8.15 -27.79 3.53
C ILE A 319 8.90 -26.67 4.23
N GLN A 320 8.20 -25.56 4.45
CA GLN A 320 8.67 -24.47 5.29
C GLN A 320 8.07 -24.64 6.69
N PHE A 321 8.89 -24.58 7.72
CA PHE A 321 8.45 -24.70 9.11
C PHE A 321 9.24 -23.78 10.04
N LEU A 322 8.69 -23.55 11.23
CA LEU A 322 9.31 -22.73 12.27
C LEU A 322 10.00 -23.63 13.30
N GLN A 323 11.28 -23.37 13.56
CA GLN A 323 12.07 -24.05 14.58
C GLN A 323 12.95 -23.02 15.29
N GLU A 324 12.90 -22.97 16.62
CA GLU A 324 13.71 -22.03 17.42
C GLU A 324 13.61 -20.55 16.96
N ASN A 325 12.41 -20.12 16.55
CA ASN A 325 12.13 -18.80 15.94
C ASN A 325 12.80 -18.51 14.59
N VAL A 326 13.41 -19.52 13.96
CA VAL A 326 13.96 -19.42 12.61
C VAL A 326 13.08 -20.21 11.65
N THR A 327 12.90 -19.68 10.45
CA THR A 327 12.15 -20.36 9.39
C THR A 327 13.10 -21.22 8.57
N ILE A 328 12.80 -22.51 8.46
CA ILE A 328 13.62 -23.51 7.79
C ILE A 328 12.83 -24.12 6.63
N LEU A 329 13.52 -24.47 5.54
CA LEU A 329 12.98 -25.12 4.35
C LEU A 329 13.74 -26.41 4.12
N HIS A 330 13.15 -27.57 4.41
CA HIS A 330 13.76 -28.89 4.21
C HIS A 330 12.77 -29.88 3.57
N ARG A 331 13.30 -30.98 3.03
CA ARG A 331 12.51 -32.04 2.41
C ARG A 331 12.00 -33.02 3.45
N VAL A 332 10.71 -33.35 3.40
CA VAL A 332 10.14 -34.43 4.20
C VAL A 332 10.71 -35.75 3.69
N VAL A 333 11.47 -36.45 4.51
CA VAL A 333 11.99 -37.79 4.16
C VAL A 333 11.12 -38.90 4.72
N ARG A 334 10.45 -38.64 5.85
CA ARG A 334 9.58 -39.63 6.50
C ARG A 334 8.48 -38.95 7.31
N ILE A 335 7.33 -39.61 7.39
CA ILE A 335 6.22 -39.22 8.27
C ILE A 335 6.04 -40.37 9.27
N THR A 336 5.95 -40.04 10.55
CA THR A 336 5.77 -41.01 11.64
C THR A 336 4.60 -40.61 12.50
N GLU A 337 3.89 -41.60 13.06
CA GLU A 337 2.87 -41.38 14.07
C GLU A 337 3.38 -41.86 15.43
N THR A 338 3.39 -40.97 16.41
CA THR A 338 3.80 -41.26 17.78
C THR A 338 2.71 -40.73 18.71
N GLU A 339 2.16 -41.59 19.58
CA GLU A 339 1.10 -41.21 20.55
C GLU A 339 -0.13 -40.52 19.91
N GLY A 340 -0.51 -40.93 18.68
CA GLY A 340 -1.63 -40.34 17.93
C GLY A 340 -1.33 -38.96 17.34
N LYS A 341 -0.07 -38.51 17.35
CA LYS A 341 0.40 -37.28 16.70
C LYS A 341 1.26 -37.62 15.49
N THR A 342 0.89 -37.08 14.34
CA THR A 342 1.72 -37.10 13.12
C THR A 342 2.93 -36.20 13.32
N LEU A 343 4.12 -36.67 12.98
CA LEU A 343 5.38 -35.94 13.02
C LEU A 343 6.10 -36.08 11.67
N TYR A 344 6.72 -35.00 11.22
CA TYR A 344 7.43 -34.94 9.95
C TYR A 344 8.94 -34.93 10.21
N ILE A 345 9.63 -35.92 9.67
CA ILE A 345 11.09 -35.97 9.69
C ILE A 345 11.56 -35.31 8.41
N THR A 346 12.29 -34.21 8.57
CA THR A 346 12.83 -33.41 7.47
C THR A 346 14.33 -33.61 7.33
N GLN A 347 14.86 -33.34 6.14
CA GLN A 347 16.29 -33.38 5.85
C GLN A 347 16.59 -32.32 4.79
N GLY A 348 17.66 -31.55 4.99
CA GLY A 348 18.23 -30.74 3.91
C GLY A 348 18.84 -31.63 2.85
N ASP A 349 18.59 -31.36 1.57
CA ASP A 349 19.10 -32.18 0.46
C ASP A 349 20.64 -32.33 0.44
N ALA A 350 21.36 -31.36 1.03
CA ALA A 350 22.82 -31.38 1.16
C ALA A 350 23.30 -31.94 2.51
N ASN A 351 22.41 -32.29 3.45
CA ASN A 351 22.76 -32.80 4.76
C ASN A 351 22.89 -34.34 4.72
N ASP A 352 23.89 -34.89 5.41
CA ASP A 352 24.12 -36.35 5.47
C ASP A 352 23.04 -37.09 6.27
N ASP A 353 22.55 -36.46 7.35
CA ASP A 353 21.57 -37.04 8.27
C ASP A 353 20.26 -36.22 8.31
N PRO A 354 19.12 -36.87 8.61
CA PRO A 354 17.86 -36.16 8.90
C PRO A 354 17.98 -35.20 10.08
N ASP A 355 17.13 -34.18 10.09
CA ASP A 355 17.05 -33.21 11.18
C ASP A 355 16.71 -33.93 12.50
N SER A 356 17.42 -33.56 13.57
CA SER A 356 17.34 -34.23 14.87
C SER A 356 16.00 -34.05 15.59
N GLN A 357 15.26 -32.98 15.26
CA GLN A 357 13.96 -32.68 15.84
C GLN A 357 12.86 -32.88 14.80
N PRO A 358 11.94 -33.84 14.99
CA PRO A 358 10.76 -33.98 14.14
C PRO A 358 9.86 -32.75 14.24
N VAL A 359 9.31 -32.34 13.10
CA VAL A 359 8.46 -31.15 12.97
C VAL A 359 6.99 -31.53 13.23
N PRO A 360 6.32 -30.93 14.23
CA PRO A 360 4.89 -31.13 14.42
C PRO A 360 4.07 -30.35 13.38
N PRO A 361 2.86 -30.84 13.01
CA PRO A 361 1.93 -30.19 12.09
C PRO A 361 1.76 -28.68 12.31
N ASN A 362 1.66 -28.26 13.58
CA ASN A 362 1.39 -26.88 13.98
C ASN A 362 2.54 -25.90 13.65
N TYR A 363 3.74 -26.41 13.40
CA TYR A 363 4.91 -25.60 13.06
C TYR A 363 5.13 -25.49 11.55
N ILE A 364 4.37 -26.21 10.74
CA ILE A 364 4.46 -26.18 9.28
C ILE A 364 3.73 -24.93 8.77
N LEU A 365 4.47 -24.08 8.05
CA LEU A 365 3.97 -22.85 7.46
C LEU A 365 3.41 -23.08 6.05
N GLY A 366 3.96 -24.05 5.32
CA GLY A 366 3.48 -24.44 3.99
C GLY A 366 4.45 -25.33 3.22
N LYS A 367 4.14 -25.57 1.96
CA LYS A 367 4.91 -26.39 1.00
C LYS A 367 5.47 -25.51 -0.11
N SER A 368 6.74 -25.68 -0.46
CA SER A 368 7.32 -25.05 -1.65
C SER A 368 6.71 -25.64 -2.91
N VAL A 369 6.14 -24.79 -3.76
CA VAL A 369 5.47 -25.19 -5.01
C VAL A 369 6.21 -24.75 -6.26
N PHE A 370 7.08 -23.74 -6.16
CA PHE A 370 7.82 -23.20 -7.29
C PHE A 370 9.08 -22.47 -6.83
N THR A 371 10.11 -22.41 -7.67
CA THR A 371 11.37 -21.72 -7.37
C THR A 371 11.75 -20.79 -8.51
N ILE A 372 12.20 -19.59 -8.16
CA ILE A 372 12.74 -18.60 -9.11
C ILE A 372 14.25 -18.52 -8.88
N PRO A 373 15.09 -19.04 -9.80
CA PRO A 373 16.52 -19.09 -9.62
C PRO A 373 17.15 -17.69 -9.56
N LYS A 374 18.18 -17.53 -8.72
CA LYS A 374 19.08 -16.35 -8.62
C LYS A 374 18.44 -15.00 -8.25
N LEU A 375 17.12 -14.89 -8.18
CA LEU A 375 16.43 -13.61 -7.94
C LEU A 375 16.63 -13.10 -6.50
N GLY A 376 16.85 -14.00 -5.56
CA GLY A 376 17.15 -13.71 -4.15
C GLY A 376 18.52 -13.05 -3.94
N TRP A 377 19.46 -13.12 -4.88
CA TRP A 377 20.75 -12.42 -4.78
C TRP A 377 20.58 -10.90 -4.68
N VAL A 378 19.54 -10.34 -5.30
CA VAL A 378 19.22 -8.91 -5.18
C VAL A 378 18.86 -8.57 -3.74
N GLN A 379 18.08 -9.42 -3.05
CA GLN A 379 17.75 -9.25 -1.63
C GLN A 379 19.00 -9.34 -0.75
N ILE A 380 19.83 -10.36 -0.96
CA ILE A 380 21.07 -10.57 -0.20
C ILE A 380 21.98 -9.35 -0.34
N PHE A 381 22.19 -8.87 -1.58
CA PHE A 381 23.02 -7.69 -1.84
C PHE A 381 22.46 -6.40 -1.21
N ILE A 382 21.15 -6.16 -1.31
CA ILE A 382 20.52 -4.99 -0.67
C ILE A 382 20.65 -5.07 0.86
N LYS A 383 20.46 -6.25 1.45
CA LYS A 383 20.62 -6.47 2.90
C LYS A 383 22.05 -6.25 3.36
N ASP A 384 23.03 -6.70 2.58
CA ASP A 384 24.45 -6.47 2.86
C ASP A 384 24.82 -4.99 2.80
N ILE A 385 24.33 -4.26 1.80
CA ILE A 385 24.50 -2.79 1.72
C ILE A 385 23.85 -2.11 2.93
N MET A 386 22.61 -2.48 3.27
CA MET A 386 21.90 -1.90 4.42
C MET A 386 22.65 -2.14 5.74
N ARG A 387 23.21 -3.34 5.92
CA ARG A 387 24.03 -3.66 7.09
C ARG A 387 25.30 -2.80 7.15
N GLN A 388 25.94 -2.52 6.01
CA GLN A 388 27.14 -1.68 5.96
C GLN A 388 26.86 -0.20 6.28
N ILE A 389 25.69 0.32 5.92
CA ILE A 389 25.28 1.70 6.23
C ILE A 389 24.70 1.87 7.65
N GLY A 390 24.79 0.85 8.51
CA GLY A 390 24.29 0.89 9.88
C GLY A 390 22.76 0.83 9.99
N VAL A 391 22.08 0.41 8.92
CA VAL A 391 20.64 0.20 8.90
C VAL A 391 20.37 -1.27 9.24
N HIS A 392 19.96 -1.53 10.49
CA HIS A 392 19.50 -2.86 10.88
C HIS A 392 18.09 -3.09 10.31
N ALA A 393 17.99 -4.09 9.42
CA ALA A 393 16.76 -4.56 8.79
C ALA A 393 16.16 -5.74 9.55
#